data_AF-A0AAJ1JD93-F1
#
_entry.id   AF-A0AAJ1JD93-F1
#
_cell.length_a   1.000
_cell.length_b   1.000
_cell.length_c   1.000
_cell.angle_alpha   90.00
_cell.angle_beta   90.00
_cell.angle_gamma   90.00
#
_symmetry.space_group_name_H-M   'P 1'
#
loop_
_entity.id
_entity.type
_entity.pdbx_description
1 polymer ?
#
loop_
_entity_poly.entity_id
_entity_poly.type
_entity_poly.pdbx_seq_one_letter_code
_entity_poly.pdbx_strand_id
1 'polypeptide(L)'
;MITTTGEPVQFIVYPGNKGGILNPTQQFYYAYNYVYGTEGIPSLHHLNKQSLVVGHYQLSGRINSSNDYIIDNNVFNCDIPVGEQAPEALSSSAAVSQVKTKCLTDKELTDLIHRGDAFISQLMVKKVPHGEKQSVTVHFDYPLTTPNFTDEVLQMYAQEVVGLVNRFRRSLDPQRKQFYYNEYHNKISHMAVIYSQMRNDGTALLEKCKYAEFMQQTRAIFGAGILMM
;
A
#
# COMPACT_ATOMS: atom_id res chain seq x y z
N MET A 1 -9.45 -17.59 7.26
CA MET A 1 -8.16 -18.33 7.18
C MET A 1 -7.77 -18.75 8.59
N ILE A 2 -7.02 -19.83 8.77
CA ILE A 2 -6.47 -20.23 10.09
C ILE A 2 -4.97 -19.89 10.09
N THR A 3 -4.48 -19.22 11.14
CA THR A 3 -3.04 -18.95 11.31
C THR A 3 -2.28 -20.22 11.66
N THR A 4 -0.94 -20.17 11.62
CA THR A 4 -0.10 -21.26 12.15
C THR A 4 -0.30 -21.54 13.64
N THR A 5 -0.81 -20.57 14.40
CA THR A 5 -1.16 -20.71 15.82
C THR A 5 -2.57 -21.28 16.05
N GLY A 6 -3.33 -21.54 14.98
CA GLY A 6 -4.70 -22.05 15.06
C GLY A 6 -5.78 -20.98 15.23
N GLU A 7 -5.42 -19.70 15.16
CA GLU A 7 -6.36 -18.59 15.33
C GLU A 7 -7.11 -18.29 14.02
N PRO A 8 -8.42 -18.04 14.07
CA PRO A 8 -9.18 -17.67 12.88
C PRO A 8 -8.94 -16.19 12.52
N VAL A 9 -8.46 -15.95 11.31
CA VAL A 9 -8.44 -14.61 10.67
C VAL A 9 -9.68 -14.46 9.82
N GLN A 10 -10.52 -13.49 10.17
CA GLN A 10 -11.72 -13.11 9.42
C GLN A 10 -11.47 -11.82 8.64
N PHE A 11 -11.95 -11.78 7.41
CA PHE A 11 -11.82 -10.63 6.53
C PHE A 11 -13.00 -10.61 5.55
N ILE A 12 -13.26 -9.42 5.00
CA ILE A 12 -14.25 -9.21 3.95
C ILE A 12 -13.54 -8.83 2.64
N VAL A 13 -14.00 -9.41 1.53
CA VAL A 13 -13.53 -9.07 0.18
C VAL A 13 -14.59 -8.21 -0.49
N TYR A 14 -14.20 -7.02 -0.94
CA TYR A 14 -15.10 -6.07 -1.57
C TYR A 14 -15.15 -6.22 -3.09
N PRO A 15 -16.26 -5.79 -3.74
CA PRO A 15 -16.33 -5.73 -5.20
C PRO A 15 -15.19 -4.87 -5.77
N GLY A 16 -14.62 -5.31 -6.89
CA GLY A 16 -13.45 -4.66 -7.50
C GLY A 16 -12.11 -4.97 -6.82
N ASN A 17 -12.05 -5.95 -5.91
CA ASN A 17 -10.78 -6.50 -5.43
C ASN A 17 -9.99 -7.15 -6.59
N LYS A 18 -8.69 -6.91 -6.62
CA LYS A 18 -7.75 -7.41 -7.65
C LYS A 18 -7.05 -8.71 -7.24
N GLY A 19 -7.61 -9.45 -6.28
CA GLY A 19 -6.98 -10.59 -5.62
C GLY A 19 -6.15 -10.18 -4.39
N GLY A 20 -5.31 -11.10 -3.93
CA GLY A 20 -4.45 -10.92 -2.77
C GLY A 20 -3.69 -12.19 -2.41
N ILE A 21 -2.83 -12.11 -1.40
CA ILE A 21 -2.08 -13.24 -0.88
C ILE A 21 -2.61 -13.58 0.52
N LEU A 22 -2.97 -14.85 0.72
CA LEU A 22 -3.24 -15.43 2.03
C LEU A 22 -1.91 -15.93 2.61
N ASN A 23 -1.52 -15.40 3.76
CA ASN A 23 -0.20 -15.60 4.35
C ASN A 23 -0.29 -16.12 5.79
N PRO A 24 -0.78 -17.35 6.00
CA PRO A 24 -0.99 -17.88 7.35
C PRO A 24 0.30 -18.03 8.17
N THR A 25 1.46 -18.08 7.51
CA THR A 25 2.79 -18.24 8.11
C THR A 25 3.51 -16.91 8.38
N GLN A 26 2.93 -15.78 7.98
CA GLN A 26 3.57 -14.47 8.03
C GLN A 26 4.96 -14.45 7.35
N GLN A 27 5.11 -15.17 6.24
CA GLN A 27 6.33 -15.09 5.43
C GLN A 27 6.38 -13.75 4.69
N PHE A 28 7.58 -13.28 4.37
CA PHE A 28 7.74 -12.05 3.62
C PHE A 28 7.39 -12.22 2.15
N TYR A 29 6.63 -11.26 1.65
CA TYR A 29 6.38 -11.05 0.23
C TYR A 29 6.82 -9.65 -0.18
N TYR A 30 7.18 -9.53 -1.45
CA TYR A 30 7.72 -8.32 -2.03
C TYR A 30 6.94 -7.95 -3.27
N ALA A 31 6.69 -6.66 -3.47
CA ALA A 31 6.15 -6.10 -4.71
C ALA A 31 7.21 -5.21 -5.35
N TYR A 32 7.85 -5.72 -6.40
CA TYR A 32 8.90 -5.03 -7.13
C TYR A 32 8.36 -4.37 -8.40
N ASN A 33 8.40 -3.04 -8.44
CA ASN A 33 8.03 -2.26 -9.61
C ASN A 33 9.25 -2.05 -10.50
N TYR A 34 9.15 -2.49 -11.75
CA TYR A 34 10.20 -2.35 -12.74
C TYR A 34 9.68 -1.60 -13.97
N VAL A 35 10.55 -0.80 -14.57
CA VAL A 35 10.26 -0.02 -15.78
C VAL A 35 10.77 -0.78 -17.01
N TYR A 36 10.00 -0.82 -18.10
CA TYR A 36 10.43 -1.31 -19.40
C TYR A 36 9.99 -0.36 -20.53
N GLY A 37 10.79 -0.23 -21.59
CA GLY A 37 10.60 0.71 -22.71
C GLY A 37 11.81 1.62 -22.95
N THR A 38 11.83 2.34 -24.08
CA THR A 38 13.03 3.09 -24.57
C THR A 38 12.91 4.61 -24.61
N GLU A 39 11.71 5.19 -24.63
CA GLU A 39 11.55 6.66 -24.64
C GLU A 39 11.05 7.26 -23.32
N GLY A 40 11.38 8.54 -23.15
CA GLY A 40 11.25 9.35 -21.95
C GLY A 40 9.92 9.25 -21.22
N ILE A 41 10.00 9.48 -19.92
CA ILE A 41 8.97 9.19 -18.91
C ILE A 41 8.15 10.45 -18.63
N PRO A 42 6.83 10.52 -18.92
CA PRO A 42 6.05 11.68 -18.52
C PRO A 42 5.83 11.78 -16.99
N SER A 43 5.83 10.68 -16.22
CA SER A 43 5.74 10.76 -14.74
C SER A 43 5.99 9.45 -13.96
N LEU A 44 7.24 9.02 -13.80
CA LEU A 44 7.62 8.06 -12.73
C LEU A 44 7.62 8.70 -11.33
N HIS A 45 7.28 9.99 -11.22
CA HIS A 45 7.32 10.78 -9.99
C HIS A 45 6.43 10.24 -8.86
N HIS A 46 5.45 9.40 -9.17
CA HIS A 46 4.54 8.82 -8.17
C HIS A 46 5.06 7.53 -7.52
N LEU A 47 6.12 6.91 -8.06
CA LEU A 47 6.67 5.67 -7.51
C LEU A 47 7.81 5.98 -6.55
N ASN A 48 7.49 5.94 -5.26
CA ASN A 48 8.44 6.13 -4.19
C ASN A 48 9.54 5.06 -4.24
N LYS A 49 10.79 5.52 -4.14
CA LYS A 49 11.92 4.66 -3.85
C LYS A 49 12.07 4.57 -2.34
N GLN A 50 12.35 3.39 -1.83
CA GLN A 50 12.64 3.18 -0.43
C GLN A 50 13.76 2.15 -0.26
N SER A 51 14.30 2.07 0.95
CA SER A 51 15.28 1.07 1.33
C SER A 51 14.65 0.07 2.28
N LEU A 52 14.89 -1.23 2.05
CA LEU A 52 14.42 -2.29 2.91
C LEU A 52 15.47 -3.39 3.07
N VAL A 53 15.41 -4.10 4.17
CA VAL A 53 16.28 -5.24 4.49
C VAL A 53 15.59 -6.55 4.10
N VAL A 54 16.31 -7.40 3.38
CA VAL A 54 15.92 -8.77 2.97
C VAL A 54 17.07 -9.72 3.30
N GLY A 55 16.90 -10.55 4.32
CA GLY A 55 17.98 -11.41 4.82
C GLY A 55 19.25 -10.61 5.11
N HIS A 56 20.31 -10.89 4.34
CA HIS A 56 21.62 -10.24 4.46
C HIS A 56 21.85 -9.09 3.47
N TYR A 57 20.78 -8.61 2.84
CA TYR A 57 20.83 -7.57 1.83
C TYR A 57 19.99 -6.36 2.23
N GLN A 58 20.51 -5.17 1.98
CA GLN A 58 19.74 -3.95 1.86
C GLN A 58 19.48 -3.68 0.39
N LEU A 59 18.20 -3.59 0.04
CA LEU A 59 17.74 -3.21 -1.28
C LEU A 59 17.23 -1.77 -1.25
N SER A 60 17.62 -0.97 -2.23
CA SER A 60 17.08 0.37 -2.45
C SER A 60 16.50 0.48 -3.85
N GLY A 61 15.22 0.84 -3.94
CA GLY A 61 14.50 0.94 -5.21
C GLY A 61 12.99 1.01 -5.03
N ARG A 62 12.23 0.72 -6.09
CA ARG A 62 10.76 0.74 -6.08
C ARG A 62 10.21 -0.62 -5.68
N ILE A 63 10.49 -1.01 -4.44
CA ILE A 63 10.12 -2.31 -3.89
C ILE A 63 9.40 -2.11 -2.57
N ASN A 64 8.27 -2.78 -2.40
CA ASN A 64 7.55 -2.86 -1.13
C ASN A 64 7.71 -4.25 -0.53
N SER A 65 7.54 -4.36 0.79
CA SER A 65 7.48 -5.62 1.51
C SER A 65 6.32 -5.65 2.50
N SER A 66 5.78 -6.84 2.73
CA SER A 66 4.80 -7.12 3.78
C SER A 66 4.89 -8.57 4.22
N ASN A 67 4.56 -8.81 5.48
CA ASN A 67 4.42 -10.14 6.07
C ASN A 67 3.07 -10.31 6.78
N ASP A 68 2.11 -9.43 6.49
CA ASP A 68 0.77 -9.49 7.08
C ASP A 68 0.03 -10.75 6.63
N TYR A 69 -0.94 -11.19 7.44
CA TYR A 69 -1.75 -12.38 7.18
C TYR A 69 -2.54 -12.31 5.87
N ILE A 70 -2.95 -11.11 5.48
CA ILE A 70 -3.70 -10.84 4.26
C ILE A 70 -3.02 -9.66 3.56
N ILE A 71 -2.53 -9.89 2.36
CA ILE A 71 -1.89 -8.87 1.53
C ILE A 71 -2.83 -8.54 0.38
N ASP A 72 -3.36 -7.31 0.39
CA ASP A 72 -4.35 -6.85 -0.59
C ASP A 72 -3.68 -6.40 -1.89
N ASN A 73 -4.06 -7.03 -3.02
CA ASN A 73 -3.50 -6.69 -4.32
C ASN A 73 -3.97 -5.32 -4.84
N ASN A 74 -4.98 -4.70 -4.24
CA ASN A 74 -5.34 -3.32 -4.54
C ASN A 74 -4.25 -2.32 -4.10
N VAL A 75 -3.39 -2.70 -3.14
CA VAL A 75 -2.25 -1.88 -2.68
C VAL A 75 -0.93 -2.43 -3.21
N PHE A 76 -0.71 -3.75 -3.12
CA PHE A 76 0.51 -4.38 -3.65
C PHE A 76 0.61 -4.29 -5.18
N ASN A 77 -0.54 -4.24 -5.87
CA ASN A 77 -0.68 -4.01 -7.30
C ASN A 77 0.19 -4.93 -8.17
N CYS A 78 0.27 -6.21 -7.80
CA CYS A 78 0.92 -7.27 -8.56
C CYS A 78 0.28 -7.42 -9.96
N ASP A 79 1.05 -7.14 -11.00
CA ASP A 79 0.69 -7.47 -12.39
C ASP A 79 1.13 -8.90 -12.74
N ILE A 80 2.21 -9.37 -12.12
CA ILE A 80 2.72 -10.74 -12.23
C ILE A 80 2.73 -11.36 -10.84
N PRO A 81 1.92 -12.40 -10.57
CA PRO A 81 1.78 -12.99 -9.25
C PRO A 81 3.01 -13.84 -8.87
N VAL A 82 3.10 -14.21 -7.60
CA VAL A 82 4.12 -15.13 -7.06
C VAL A 82 4.14 -16.45 -7.85
N GLY A 83 5.33 -17.01 -8.10
CA GLY A 83 5.50 -18.28 -8.81
C GLY A 83 5.49 -18.17 -10.34
N GLU A 84 4.92 -17.11 -10.91
CA GLU A 84 4.97 -16.89 -12.36
C GLU A 84 6.30 -16.29 -12.80
N GLN A 85 6.83 -16.69 -13.94
CA GLN A 85 8.07 -16.12 -14.44
C GLN A 85 7.87 -14.66 -14.86
N ALA A 86 8.80 -13.81 -14.44
CA ALA A 86 8.90 -12.47 -15.03
C ALA A 86 9.36 -12.60 -16.49
N PRO A 87 8.95 -11.69 -17.40
CA PRO A 87 9.41 -11.71 -18.78
C PRO A 87 10.95 -11.69 -18.85
N GLU A 88 11.54 -12.63 -19.61
CA GLU A 88 13.00 -12.77 -19.76
C GLU A 88 13.68 -11.51 -20.32
N ALA A 89 12.93 -10.73 -21.10
CA ALA A 89 13.37 -9.44 -21.60
C ALA A 89 12.41 -8.34 -21.16
N LEU A 90 12.96 -7.31 -20.53
CA LEU A 90 12.36 -5.98 -20.54
C LEU A 90 12.42 -5.47 -21.99
N SER A 91 11.57 -6.00 -22.87
CA SER A 91 11.72 -5.75 -24.30
C SER A 91 11.63 -4.25 -24.57
N SER A 92 12.69 -3.71 -25.14
CA SER A 92 12.90 -2.31 -25.52
C SER A 92 11.99 -1.86 -26.68
N SER A 93 11.15 -2.76 -27.19
CA SER A 93 10.31 -2.55 -28.37
C SER A 93 9.12 -1.60 -28.13
N ALA A 94 8.76 -1.36 -26.86
CA ALA A 94 7.73 -0.40 -26.51
C ALA A 94 8.28 1.03 -26.61
N ALA A 95 7.71 1.82 -27.53
CA ALA A 95 8.00 3.24 -27.69
C ALA A 95 7.63 4.09 -26.45
N VAL A 96 6.82 3.55 -25.53
CA VAL A 96 6.41 4.24 -24.29
C VAL A 96 6.87 3.43 -23.09
N SER A 97 7.57 4.07 -22.16
CA SER A 97 7.94 3.48 -20.88
C SER A 97 6.70 3.05 -20.09
N GLN A 98 6.65 1.78 -19.68
CA GLN A 98 5.58 1.21 -18.85
C GLN A 98 6.17 0.70 -17.53
N VAL A 99 5.33 0.67 -16.49
CA VAL A 99 5.68 0.08 -15.19
C VAL A 99 4.83 -1.16 -14.98
N LYS A 100 5.49 -2.24 -14.57
CA LYS A 100 4.83 -3.45 -14.07
C LYS A 100 5.35 -3.79 -12.70
N THR A 101 4.52 -4.50 -11.94
CA THR A 101 4.84 -5.01 -10.61
C THR A 101 4.92 -6.52 -10.64
N LYS A 102 6.07 -7.06 -10.24
CA LYS A 102 6.24 -8.50 -9.98
C LYS A 102 6.19 -8.73 -8.47
N CYS A 103 5.31 -9.63 -8.06
CA CYS A 103 5.26 -10.09 -6.68
C CYS A 103 6.12 -11.34 -6.49
N LEU A 104 6.90 -11.33 -5.41
CA LEU A 104 7.95 -12.31 -5.12
C LEU A 104 7.79 -12.78 -3.68
N THR A 105 8.00 -14.07 -3.45
CA THR A 105 8.34 -14.61 -2.14
C THR A 105 9.74 -14.19 -1.73
N ASP A 106 10.05 -14.31 -0.44
CA ASP A 106 11.41 -14.18 0.09
C ASP A 106 12.43 -15.04 -0.67
N LYS A 107 12.07 -16.29 -0.95
CA LYS A 107 12.92 -17.21 -1.72
C LYS A 107 13.16 -16.71 -3.15
N GLU A 108 12.12 -16.33 -3.88
CA GLU A 108 12.27 -15.86 -5.27
C GLU A 108 13.17 -14.62 -5.35
N LEU A 109 12.96 -13.63 -4.48
CA LEU A 109 13.78 -12.42 -4.47
C LEU A 109 15.24 -12.72 -4.09
N THR A 110 15.42 -13.53 -3.05
CA THR A 110 16.76 -13.92 -2.58
C THR A 110 17.51 -14.71 -3.65
N ASP A 111 16.84 -15.62 -4.36
CA ASP A 111 17.43 -16.38 -5.47
C ASP A 111 17.84 -15.45 -6.64
N LEU A 112 17.04 -14.42 -6.97
CA LEU A 112 17.39 -13.42 -7.99
C LEU A 112 18.64 -12.60 -7.60
N ILE A 113 18.75 -12.21 -6.33
CA ILE A 113 19.92 -11.51 -5.80
C ILE A 113 21.18 -12.38 -5.90
N HIS A 114 21.10 -13.65 -5.46
CA HIS A 114 22.25 -14.56 -5.47
C HIS A 114 22.76 -14.85 -6.88
N ARG A 115 21.86 -14.93 -7.87
CA ARG A 115 22.22 -15.14 -9.28
C ARG A 115 22.71 -13.87 -9.99
N GLY A 116 22.55 -12.69 -9.38
CA GLY A 116 22.82 -11.42 -10.05
C GLY A 116 21.90 -11.20 -11.24
N ASP A 117 20.62 -11.57 -11.11
CA ASP A 117 19.66 -11.59 -12.22
C ASP A 117 19.42 -10.18 -12.78
N ALA A 118 19.46 -10.05 -14.11
CA ALA A 118 19.28 -8.76 -14.79
C ALA A 118 17.89 -8.15 -14.55
N PHE A 119 16.88 -8.97 -14.24
CA PHE A 119 15.53 -8.52 -13.94
C PHE A 119 15.48 -7.50 -12.80
N ILE A 120 16.31 -7.69 -11.76
CA ILE A 120 16.35 -6.81 -10.58
C ILE A 120 17.40 -5.69 -10.69
N SER A 121 17.96 -5.45 -11.88
CA SER A 121 19.03 -4.46 -12.10
C SER A 121 18.67 -3.02 -11.70
N GLN A 122 17.37 -2.70 -11.59
CA GLN A 122 16.90 -1.38 -11.14
C GLN A 122 16.86 -1.25 -9.60
N LEU A 123 17.21 -2.31 -8.86
CA LEU A 123 17.43 -2.29 -7.43
C LEU A 123 18.91 -2.14 -7.14
N MET A 124 19.25 -1.24 -6.22
CA MET A 124 20.59 -1.21 -5.64
C MET A 124 20.63 -2.26 -4.54
N VAL A 125 21.57 -3.21 -4.64
CA VAL A 125 21.74 -4.28 -3.65
C VAL A 125 23.06 -4.09 -2.92
N LYS A 126 23.02 -4.07 -1.59
CA LYS A 126 24.20 -4.01 -0.72
C LYS A 126 24.12 -5.11 0.32
N LYS A 127 25.25 -5.74 0.66
CA LYS A 127 25.30 -6.63 1.83
C LYS A 127 25.25 -5.80 3.10
N VAL A 128 24.52 -6.29 4.10
CA VAL A 128 24.45 -5.69 5.44
C VAL A 128 24.99 -6.66 6.50
N PRO A 129 25.38 -6.17 7.69
CA PRO A 129 25.81 -7.02 8.79
C PRO A 129 24.76 -8.06 9.19
N HIS A 130 25.23 -9.16 9.77
CA HIS A 130 24.34 -10.21 10.27
C HIS A 130 23.49 -9.69 11.44
N GLY A 131 22.19 -10.02 11.45
CA GLY A 131 21.27 -9.70 12.56
C GLY A 131 20.33 -8.53 12.30
N GLU A 132 20.45 -7.83 11.16
CA GLU A 132 19.45 -6.85 10.73
C GLU A 132 18.09 -7.52 10.49
N LYS A 133 17.02 -6.91 11.01
CA LYS A 133 15.65 -7.43 10.85
C LYS A 133 15.12 -7.10 9.46
N GLN A 134 14.44 -8.06 8.84
CA GLN A 134 13.71 -7.81 7.59
C GLN A 134 12.72 -6.66 7.78
N SER A 135 12.69 -5.74 6.81
CA SER A 135 11.82 -4.57 6.90
C SER A 135 10.44 -4.89 6.35
N VAL A 136 9.41 -4.35 6.99
CA VAL A 136 8.04 -4.25 6.46
C VAL A 136 7.83 -2.81 6.02
N THR A 137 7.38 -2.59 4.79
CA THR A 137 7.11 -1.23 4.27
C THR A 137 5.64 -0.95 4.08
N VAL A 138 4.79 -1.99 4.07
CA VAL A 138 3.34 -1.87 3.92
C VAL A 138 2.66 -2.77 4.94
N HIS A 139 1.76 -2.17 5.71
CA HIS A 139 0.80 -2.86 6.57
C HIS A 139 -0.62 -2.72 6.00
N PHE A 140 -1.41 -3.77 6.19
CA PHE A 140 -2.79 -3.96 5.73
C PHE A 140 -3.79 -3.97 6.90
N ASP A 141 -3.38 -3.41 8.03
CA ASP A 141 -4.21 -3.13 9.20
C ASP A 141 -5.03 -1.83 9.05
N TYR A 142 -4.63 -0.98 8.09
CA TYR A 142 -5.30 0.27 7.71
C TYR A 142 -5.66 1.14 8.92
N PRO A 143 -4.70 1.61 9.73
CA PRO A 143 -4.99 2.31 10.97
C PRO A 143 -5.77 3.60 10.72
N LEU A 144 -6.56 4.01 11.73
CA LEU A 144 -7.24 5.31 11.74
C LEU A 144 -6.94 6.02 13.05
N THR A 145 -6.16 7.09 12.99
CA THR A 145 -5.87 7.95 14.12
C THR A 145 -7.12 8.77 14.47
N THR A 146 -7.40 8.92 15.77
CA THR A 146 -8.47 9.81 16.24
C THR A 146 -8.17 11.25 15.80
N PRO A 147 -9.06 11.91 15.05
CA PRO A 147 -8.83 13.28 14.59
C PRO A 147 -8.84 14.25 15.78
N ASN A 148 -7.94 15.23 15.72
CA ASN A 148 -7.80 16.28 16.73
C ASN A 148 -7.43 17.61 16.05
N PHE A 149 -8.39 18.15 15.30
CA PHE A 149 -8.32 19.44 14.64
C PHE A 149 -8.76 20.55 15.59
N THR A 150 -8.17 21.73 15.42
CA THR A 150 -8.50 22.92 16.20
C THR A 150 -9.76 23.61 15.67
N ASP A 151 -10.00 23.53 14.36
CA ASP A 151 -11.24 24.00 13.74
C ASP A 151 -12.40 23.07 14.09
N GLU A 152 -13.41 23.60 14.79
CA GLU A 152 -14.53 22.82 15.31
C GLU A 152 -15.37 22.17 14.20
N VAL A 153 -15.53 22.85 13.06
CA VAL A 153 -16.32 22.36 11.93
C VAL A 153 -15.56 21.24 11.21
N LEU A 154 -14.25 21.40 11.01
CA LEU A 154 -13.40 20.35 10.46
C LEU A 154 -13.37 19.13 11.38
N GLN A 155 -13.26 19.35 12.69
CA GLN A 155 -13.27 18.30 13.70
C GLN A 155 -14.59 17.52 13.69
N MET A 156 -15.72 18.21 13.60
CA MET A 156 -17.05 17.60 13.48
C MET A 156 -17.12 16.66 12.26
N TYR A 157 -16.76 17.14 11.06
CA TYR A 157 -16.77 16.29 9.86
C TYR A 157 -15.78 15.12 9.96
N ALA A 158 -14.61 15.32 10.56
CA ALA A 158 -13.65 14.24 10.77
C ALA A 158 -14.23 13.15 11.70
N GLN A 159 -14.95 13.54 12.76
CA GLN A 159 -15.65 12.59 13.64
C GLN A 159 -16.78 11.85 12.91
N GLU A 160 -17.53 12.53 12.03
CA GLU A 160 -18.53 11.86 11.18
C GLU A 160 -17.89 10.80 10.27
N VAL A 161 -16.73 11.12 9.67
CA VAL A 161 -15.94 10.17 8.87
C VAL A 161 -15.47 8.99 9.71
N VAL A 162 -14.99 9.21 10.93
CA VAL A 162 -14.63 8.11 11.86
C VAL A 162 -15.84 7.21 12.13
N GLY A 163 -17.01 7.80 12.40
CA GLY A 163 -18.26 7.06 12.59
C GLY A 163 -18.64 6.24 11.35
N LEU A 164 -18.45 6.80 10.16
CA LEU A 164 -18.69 6.11 8.89
C LEU A 164 -17.73 4.95 8.67
N VAL A 165 -16.43 5.14 8.90
CA VAL A 165 -15.41 4.08 8.82
C VAL A 165 -15.73 2.94 9.78
N ASN A 166 -16.12 3.24 11.02
CA ASN A 166 -16.48 2.23 11.99
C ASN A 166 -17.69 1.39 11.55
N ARG A 167 -18.70 2.03 10.95
CA ARG A 167 -19.85 1.31 10.37
C ARG A 167 -19.44 0.49 9.15
N PHE A 168 -18.54 1.01 8.32
CA PHE A 168 -18.03 0.31 7.13
C PHE A 168 -17.28 -0.96 7.50
N ARG A 169 -16.33 -0.89 8.45
CA ARG A 169 -15.56 -2.05 8.93
C ARG A 169 -16.41 -3.17 9.53
N ARG A 170 -17.52 -2.82 10.17
CA ARG A 170 -18.46 -3.77 10.77
C ARG A 170 -19.51 -4.28 9.78
N SER A 171 -19.52 -3.76 8.55
CA SER A 171 -20.49 -4.16 7.54
C SER A 171 -20.11 -5.52 6.97
N LEU A 172 -21.00 -6.49 7.11
CA LEU A 172 -20.84 -7.81 6.50
C LEU A 172 -21.35 -7.86 5.05
N ASP A 173 -21.90 -6.74 4.55
CA ASP A 173 -22.45 -6.63 3.20
C ASP A 173 -21.44 -5.93 2.27
N PRO A 174 -20.68 -6.69 1.45
CA PRO A 174 -19.67 -6.13 0.57
C PRO A 174 -20.27 -5.21 -0.52
N GLN A 175 -21.58 -5.33 -0.82
CA GLN A 175 -22.25 -4.48 -1.82
C GLN A 175 -22.48 -3.05 -1.31
N ARG A 176 -22.42 -2.82 0.01
CA ARG A 176 -22.56 -1.48 0.59
C ARG A 176 -21.33 -0.60 0.43
N LYS A 177 -20.21 -1.11 -0.12
CA LYS A 177 -19.00 -0.32 -0.31
C LYS A 177 -19.26 0.99 -1.06
N GLN A 178 -20.05 0.95 -2.14
CA GLN A 178 -20.37 2.17 -2.90
C GLN A 178 -21.18 3.18 -2.07
N PHE A 179 -22.14 2.70 -1.27
CA PHE A 179 -22.91 3.55 -0.36
C PHE A 179 -22.00 4.27 0.63
N TYR A 180 -21.13 3.53 1.34
CA TYR A 180 -20.19 4.13 2.28
C TYR A 180 -19.21 5.08 1.60
N TYR A 181 -18.75 4.74 0.39
CA TYR A 181 -17.86 5.60 -0.38
C TYR A 181 -18.53 6.93 -0.78
N ASN A 182 -19.80 6.91 -1.18
CA ASN A 182 -20.55 8.12 -1.52
C ASN A 182 -20.74 9.04 -0.31
N GLU A 183 -21.12 8.46 0.83
CA GLU A 183 -21.23 9.20 2.10
C GLU A 183 -19.87 9.80 2.50
N TYR A 184 -18.80 9.01 2.38
CA TYR A 184 -17.43 9.47 2.66
C TYR A 184 -17.06 10.65 1.77
N HIS A 185 -17.30 10.53 0.45
CA HIS A 185 -16.99 11.57 -0.52
C HIS A 185 -17.69 12.89 -0.17
N ASN A 186 -18.97 12.84 0.20
CA ASN A 186 -19.72 14.03 0.63
C ASN A 186 -19.04 14.72 1.83
N LYS A 187 -18.66 13.97 2.87
CA LYS A 187 -18.03 14.54 4.07
C LYS A 187 -16.67 15.15 3.77
N ILE A 188 -15.82 14.47 3.01
CA ILE A 188 -14.49 14.99 2.70
C ILE A 188 -14.54 16.21 1.76
N SER A 189 -15.57 16.34 0.92
CA SER A 189 -15.77 17.57 0.14
C SER A 189 -15.98 18.78 1.04
N HIS A 190 -16.76 18.66 2.12
CA HIS A 190 -16.92 19.74 3.10
C HIS A 190 -15.61 20.03 3.83
N MET A 191 -14.88 19.00 4.25
CA MET A 191 -13.56 19.17 4.88
C MET A 191 -12.56 19.87 3.96
N ALA A 192 -12.57 19.55 2.66
CA ALA A 192 -11.68 20.14 1.67
C ALA A 192 -11.93 21.64 1.48
N VAL A 193 -13.19 22.09 1.57
CA VAL A 193 -13.53 23.52 1.54
C VAL A 193 -12.88 24.24 2.72
N ILE A 194 -13.01 23.70 3.94
CA ILE A 194 -12.41 24.28 5.15
C ILE A 194 -10.88 24.30 5.03
N TYR A 195 -10.28 23.19 4.60
CA TYR A 195 -8.84 23.09 4.36
C TYR A 195 -8.33 24.16 3.38
N SER A 196 -9.07 24.44 2.30
CA SER A 196 -8.69 25.43 1.29
C SER A 196 -8.64 26.87 1.83
N GLN A 197 -9.33 27.15 2.92
CA GLN A 197 -9.39 28.46 3.57
C GLN A 197 -8.32 28.63 4.66
N MET A 198 -7.59 27.57 5.01
CA MET A 198 -6.54 27.62 6.03
C MET A 198 -5.37 28.50 5.57
N ARG A 199 -4.91 29.36 6.48
CA ARG A 199 -3.75 30.23 6.30
C ARG A 199 -2.47 29.42 6.06
N ASN A 200 -1.40 30.12 5.68
CA ASN A 200 -0.06 29.55 5.49
C ASN A 200 0.91 30.03 6.60
N ASP A 201 0.46 29.96 7.85
CA ASP A 201 1.30 30.21 9.03
C ASP A 201 1.71 28.90 9.72
N GLY A 202 2.60 28.99 10.72
CA GLY A 202 3.16 27.81 11.39
C GLY A 202 2.12 26.94 12.09
N THR A 203 1.08 27.53 12.68
CA THR A 203 -0.02 26.79 13.31
C THR A 203 -0.87 26.09 12.27
N ALA A 204 -1.16 26.76 11.15
CA ALA A 204 -1.88 26.15 10.04
C ALA A 204 -1.10 25.01 9.38
N LEU A 205 0.24 25.04 9.37
CA LEU A 205 1.05 23.95 8.81
C LEU A 205 0.82 22.63 9.58
N LEU A 206 0.76 22.68 10.91
CA LEU A 206 0.49 21.50 11.74
C LEU A 206 -0.91 20.92 11.45
N GLU A 207 -1.93 21.77 11.35
CA GLU A 207 -3.30 21.34 11.00
C GLU A 207 -3.36 20.73 9.59
N LYS A 208 -2.61 21.27 8.63
CA LYS A 208 -2.50 20.71 7.28
C LYS A 208 -1.83 19.33 7.27
N CYS A 209 -0.82 19.11 8.11
CA CYS A 209 -0.21 17.78 8.28
C CYS A 209 -1.20 16.77 8.87
N LYS A 210 -1.91 17.13 9.94
CA LYS A 210 -2.97 16.27 10.53
C LYS A 210 -4.04 15.93 9.50
N TYR A 211 -4.44 16.92 8.69
CA TYR A 211 -5.44 16.74 7.64
C TYR A 211 -4.95 15.75 6.58
N ALA A 212 -3.72 15.94 6.09
CA ALA A 212 -3.13 15.06 5.09
C ALA A 212 -3.03 13.61 5.59
N GLU A 213 -2.60 13.40 6.84
CA GLU A 213 -2.54 12.07 7.46
C GLU A 213 -3.92 11.43 7.57
N PHE A 214 -4.90 12.15 8.11
CA PHE A 214 -6.28 11.65 8.25
C PHE A 214 -6.90 11.30 6.89
N MET A 215 -6.68 12.14 5.88
CA MET A 215 -7.14 11.89 4.51
C MET A 215 -6.44 10.70 3.87
N GLN A 216 -5.14 10.51 4.10
CA GLN A 216 -4.40 9.35 3.63
C GLN A 216 -4.95 8.06 4.23
N GLN A 217 -5.13 8.01 5.56
CA GLN A 217 -5.64 6.85 6.28
C GLN A 217 -7.06 6.48 5.84
N THR A 218 -7.97 7.46 5.82
CA THR A 218 -9.37 7.21 5.44
C THR A 218 -9.50 6.79 3.97
N ARG A 219 -8.72 7.41 3.06
CA ARG A 219 -8.67 6.99 1.65
C ARG A 219 -8.16 5.57 1.50
N ALA A 220 -7.14 5.17 2.27
CA ALA A 220 -6.61 3.80 2.22
C ALA A 220 -7.67 2.78 2.65
N ILE A 221 -8.42 3.06 3.72
CA ILE A 221 -9.51 2.20 4.21
C ILE A 221 -10.61 2.01 3.15
N PHE A 222 -11.07 3.09 2.52
CA PHE A 222 -12.11 3.00 1.49
C PHE A 222 -11.59 2.45 0.15
N GLY A 223 -10.29 2.60 -0.11
CA GLY A 223 -9.61 2.04 -1.28
C GLY A 223 -9.33 0.55 -1.18
N ALA A 224 -9.31 -0.01 0.04
CA ALA A 224 -9.03 -1.41 0.29
C ALA A 224 -9.98 -2.33 -0.48
N GLY A 225 -9.41 -3.34 -1.14
CA GLY A 225 -10.12 -4.48 -1.70
C GLY A 225 -10.44 -5.52 -0.62
N ILE A 226 -9.63 -5.58 0.43
CA ILE A 226 -9.80 -6.51 1.56
C ILE A 226 -9.64 -5.75 2.88
N LEU A 227 -10.54 -6.00 3.84
CA LEU A 227 -10.41 -5.50 5.22
C LEU A 227 -10.52 -6.64 6.23
N MET A 228 -9.63 -6.65 7.22
CA MET A 228 -9.74 -7.52 8.38
C MET A 228 -10.90 -7.07 9.27
N MET A 229 -11.59 -8.04 9.89
CA MET A 229 -12.76 -7.82 10.75
C MET A 229 -12.40 -7.95 12.23
#